data_AF-A0A523W6A8-F1
#
_entry.id   AF-A0A523W6A8-F1
#
_cell.length_a   1.000
_cell.length_b   1.000
_cell.length_c   1.000
_cell.angle_alpha   90.00
_cell.angle_beta   90.00
_cell.angle_gamma   90.00
#
_symmetry.space_group_name_H-M   'P 1'
#
loop_
_entity.id
_entity.type
_entity.pdbx_description
1 polymer ?
#
loop_
_entity_poly.entity_id
_entity_poly.type
_entity_poly.pdbx_seq_one_letter_code
_entity_poly.pdbx_strand_id
1 'polypeptide(L)'
;MKVLGLFGSPRRGGNTDLLLEEMLKGAESRGAKIERIFLSDLDISDCRECRSCEATGNCVVRDKMQEIYSKLMEADYIVLASPIFFYGVTAQVKRMIDRCQ
;
A
#
# COMPACT_ATOMS: atom_id res chain seq x y z
N MET A 1 -12.46 -3.06 13.61
CA MET A 1 -12.33 -2.39 12.31
C MET A 1 -10.97 -1.74 12.20
N LYS A 2 -10.07 -2.38 11.45
CA LYS A 2 -8.75 -1.89 11.08
C LYS A 2 -8.80 -1.39 9.63
N VAL A 3 -8.44 -0.13 9.41
CA VAL A 3 -8.40 0.48 8.07
C VAL A 3 -6.95 0.78 7.72
N LEU A 4 -6.48 0.24 6.61
CA LEU A 4 -5.14 0.48 6.09
C LEU A 4 -5.19 1.52 4.98
N GLY A 5 -4.61 2.69 5.24
CA GLY A 5 -4.39 3.74 4.26
C GLY A 5 -3.05 3.59 3.56
N LEU A 6 -3.07 3.35 2.25
CA LEU A 6 -1.89 3.25 1.39
C LEU A 6 -1.72 4.54 0.58
N PHE A 7 -0.74 5.34 0.98
CA PHE A 7 -0.39 6.60 0.33
C PHE A 7 0.60 6.32 -0.81
N GLY A 8 0.12 6.46 -2.04
CA GLY A 8 0.87 6.21 -3.26
C GLY A 8 1.56 7.43 -3.87
N SER A 9 1.30 8.64 -3.37
CA SER A 9 1.94 9.85 -3.87
C SER A 9 3.41 9.91 -3.42
N PRO A 10 4.37 10.15 -4.32
CA PRO A 10 5.74 10.49 -3.91
C PRO A 10 5.85 11.92 -3.35
N ARG A 11 4.84 12.78 -3.60
CA ARG A 11 4.80 14.16 -3.09
C ARG A 11 4.02 14.20 -1.79
N ARG A 12 4.74 14.37 -0.68
CA ARG A 12 4.18 14.51 0.66
C ARG A 12 3.30 15.74 0.79
N GLY A 13 2.15 15.58 1.46
CA GLY A 13 1.20 16.67 1.70
C GLY A 13 0.56 17.21 0.42
N GLY A 14 0.62 16.44 -0.68
CA GLY A 14 -0.08 16.76 -1.91
C GLY A 14 -1.57 16.47 -1.83
N ASN A 15 -2.32 16.85 -2.88
CA ASN A 15 -3.78 16.70 -2.91
C ASN A 15 -4.23 15.25 -2.68
N THR A 16 -3.52 14.28 -3.26
CA THR A 16 -3.80 12.86 -3.06
C THR A 16 -3.66 12.45 -1.59
N ASP A 17 -2.60 12.89 -0.92
CA ASP A 17 -2.39 12.60 0.51
C ASP A 17 -3.47 13.25 1.36
N LEU A 18 -3.77 14.53 1.10
CA LEU A 18 -4.79 15.27 1.83
C LEU A 18 -6.17 14.60 1.72
N LEU A 19 -6.57 14.19 0.52
CA LEU A 19 -7.84 13.51 0.30
C LEU A 19 -7.93 12.16 1.03
N LEU A 20 -6.86 11.35 0.99
CA LEU A 20 -6.82 10.10 1.74
C LEU A 20 -6.88 10.36 3.25
N GLU A 21 -6.12 11.33 3.74
CA GLU A 21 -6.09 11.68 5.16
C GLU A 21 -7.47 12.11 5.68
N GLU A 22 -8.22 12.94 4.93
CA GLU A 22 -9.58 13.33 5.33
C GLU A 22 -10.56 12.14 5.37
N MET A 23 -10.44 11.20 4.44
CA MET A 23 -11.23 9.96 4.49
C MET A 23 -10.89 9.13 5.73
N LEU A 24 -9.59 8.96 6.02
CA LEU A 24 -9.13 8.20 7.17
C LEU A 24 -9.55 8.85 8.50
N LYS A 25 -9.48 10.18 8.61
CA LYS A 25 -10.02 10.93 9.77
C LYS A 25 -11.52 10.68 9.95
N GLY A 26 -12.29 10.65 8.85
CA GLY A 26 -13.69 10.29 8.88
C GLY A 26 -13.94 8.90 9.48
N ALA A 27 -13.17 7.89 9.04
CA ALA A 27 -13.24 6.55 9.61
C ALA A 27 -12.80 6.50 11.08
N GLU A 28 -11.71 7.20 11.42
CA GLU A 28 -11.18 7.31 12.79
C GLU A 28 -12.21 7.91 13.75
N SER A 29 -12.92 8.96 13.32
CA SER A 29 -14.00 9.60 14.10
C SER A 29 -15.16 8.64 14.46
N ARG A 30 -15.25 7.49 13.77
CA ARG A 30 -16.24 6.42 14.02
C ARG A 30 -15.66 5.24 14.80
N GLY A 31 -14.45 5.37 15.33
CA GLY A 31 -13.78 4.35 16.14
C GLY A 31 -12.94 3.34 15.35
N ALA A 32 -12.67 3.60 14.06
CA ALA A 32 -11.76 2.77 13.28
C ALA A 32 -10.31 2.91 13.77
N LYS A 33 -9.55 1.82 13.79
CA LYS A 33 -8.10 1.87 13.98
C LYS A 33 -7.43 2.11 12.64
N ILE A 34 -6.77 3.25 12.47
CA ILE A 34 -6.14 3.63 11.21
C ILE A 34 -4.66 3.27 11.23
N GLU A 35 -4.21 2.64 10.16
CA GLU A 35 -2.79 2.44 9.87
C GLU A 35 -2.44 3.17 8.57
N ARG A 36 -1.38 3.98 8.58
CA ARG A 36 -0.96 4.81 7.44
C ARG A 36 0.39 4.31 6.94
N ILE A 37 0.47 3.94 5.67
CA ILE A 37 1.71 3.56 5.01
C ILE A 37 1.95 4.45 3.82
N PHE A 38 3.12 5.07 3.77
CA PHE A 38 3.58 5.81 2.61
C PHE A 38 4.53 4.94 1.81
N LEU A 39 4.07 4.50 0.63
CA LEU A 39 4.84 3.58 -0.21
C LEU A 39 6.13 4.21 -0.75
N SER A 40 6.21 5.54 -0.75
CA SER A 40 7.42 6.29 -1.12
C SER A 40 8.59 6.10 -0.16
N ASP A 41 8.32 5.72 1.09
CA ASP A 41 9.34 5.60 2.15
C ASP A 41 9.93 4.19 2.24
N LEU A 42 9.28 3.23 1.58
CA LEU A 42 9.61 1.83 1.71
C LEU A 42 10.52 1.41 0.58
N ASP A 43 11.65 0.81 0.94
CA ASP A 43 12.50 0.13 -0.01
C ASP A 43 11.91 -1.24 -0.33
N ILE A 44 11.22 -1.29 -1.46
CA ILE A 44 10.53 -2.47 -1.99
C ILE A 44 11.18 -2.78 -3.33
N SER A 45 11.57 -4.04 -3.55
CA SER A 45 11.97 -4.51 -4.87
C SER A 45 10.76 -4.87 -5.74
N ASP A 46 10.91 -4.72 -7.04
CA ASP A 46 9.96 -5.16 -8.06
C ASP A 46 9.78 -6.69 -8.07
N CYS A 47 8.68 -7.13 -8.67
CA CYS A 47 8.44 -8.55 -8.91
C CYS A 47 9.42 -9.07 -9.97
N ARG A 48 10.03 -10.23 -9.70
CA ARG A 48 11.04 -10.84 -10.58
C ARG A 48 10.49 -11.92 -11.49
N GLU A 49 9.16 -12.14 -11.49
CA GLU A 49 8.50 -13.23 -12.22
C GLU A 49 9.17 -14.61 -11.98
N CYS A 50 9.69 -14.82 -10.77
CA CYS A 50 10.39 -16.06 -10.42
C CYS A 50 9.42 -17.21 -10.08
N ARG A 51 8.12 -16.89 -9.96
CA ARG A 51 7.01 -17.83 -9.69
C ARG A 51 7.13 -18.66 -8.41
N SER A 52 8.09 -18.36 -7.53
CA SER A 52 8.27 -19.11 -6.28
C SER A 52 7.07 -18.99 -5.34
N CYS A 53 6.35 -17.87 -5.36
CA CYS A 53 5.16 -17.66 -4.53
C CYS A 53 3.98 -18.54 -4.95
N GLU A 54 3.92 -19.03 -6.20
CA GLU A 54 2.85 -19.96 -6.64
C GLU A 54 2.89 -21.28 -5.86
N ALA A 55 4.08 -21.73 -5.48
CA ALA A 55 4.26 -22.97 -4.73
C ALA A 55 4.22 -22.76 -3.21
N THR A 56 4.71 -21.62 -2.71
CA THR A 56 4.95 -21.40 -1.28
C THR A 56 3.95 -20.45 -0.62
N GLY A 57 3.16 -19.71 -1.41
CA GLY A 57 2.35 -18.58 -0.95
C GLY A 57 3.18 -17.39 -0.43
N ASN A 58 4.51 -17.42 -0.58
CA ASN A 58 5.41 -16.45 0.01
C ASN A 58 6.46 -15.99 -1.00
N CYS A 59 6.61 -14.68 -1.15
CA CYS A 59 7.65 -14.14 -2.02
C CYS A 59 9.06 -14.38 -1.44
N VAL A 60 9.99 -14.87 -2.27
CA VAL A 60 11.39 -15.12 -1.90
C VAL A 60 12.21 -13.84 -1.71
N VAL A 61 11.77 -12.73 -2.30
CA VAL A 61 12.45 -11.43 -2.17
C VAL A 61 12.12 -10.84 -0.79
N ARG A 62 13.15 -10.68 0.05
CA ARG A 62 13.06 -10.14 1.41
C ARG A 62 13.40 -8.65 1.41
N ASP A 63 12.41 -7.82 1.69
CA ASP A 63 12.48 -6.36 1.71
C ASP A 63 11.34 -5.79 2.59
N LYS A 64 10.89 -4.56 2.37
CA LYS A 64 9.78 -3.98 3.15
C LYS A 64 8.39 -4.50 2.78
N MET A 65 8.23 -5.35 1.74
CA MET A 65 6.94 -5.96 1.44
C MET A 65 6.47 -6.94 2.49
N GLN A 66 7.37 -7.59 3.24
CA GLN A 66 6.97 -8.52 4.30
C GLN A 66 6.10 -7.84 5.37
N GLU A 67 6.39 -6.57 5.68
CA GLU A 67 5.57 -5.77 6.59
C GLU A 67 4.22 -5.36 5.96
N ILE A 68 4.17 -5.20 4.63
CA ILE A 68 2.92 -4.87 3.93
C ILE A 68 2.00 -6.08 3.85
N TYR A 69 2.51 -7.28 3.56
CA TYR A 69 1.67 -8.48 3.45
C TYR A 69 0.87 -8.73 4.73
N SER A 70 1.51 -8.64 5.90
CA SER A 70 0.79 -8.82 7.18
C SER A 70 -0.28 -7.74 7.37
N LYS A 71 0.03 -6.48 7.06
CA LYS A 71 -0.92 -5.37 7.20
C LYS A 71 -2.11 -5.50 6.25
N LEU A 72 -1.89 -5.96 5.02
CA LEU A 72 -2.95 -6.26 4.05
C LEU A 72 -3.88 -7.36 4.59
N MET A 73 -3.31 -8.44 5.14
CA MET A 73 -4.09 -9.57 5.68
C MET A 73 -4.85 -9.24 6.97
N GLU A 74 -4.31 -8.34 7.80
CA GLU A 74 -4.92 -7.91 9.06
C GLU A 74 -5.99 -6.80 8.88
N ALA A 75 -6.04 -6.14 7.72
CA ALA A 75 -6.94 -5.02 7.50
C ALA A 75 -8.36 -5.50 7.17
N ASP A 76 -9.37 -4.88 7.80
CA ASP A 76 -10.77 -5.08 7.42
C ASP A 76 -11.11 -4.27 6.15
N TYR A 77 -10.44 -3.12 5.97
CA TYR A 77 -10.58 -2.25 4.80
C TYR A 77 -9.21 -1.72 4.38
N ILE A 78 -8.98 -1.70 3.06
CA ILE A 78 -7.79 -1.12 2.44
C ILE A 78 -8.23 0.05 1.58
N VAL A 79 -7.64 1.22 1.81
CA VAL A 79 -7.89 2.44 1.04
C VAL A 79 -6.57 2.88 0.43
N LEU A 80 -6.49 2.84 -0.90
CA LEU A 80 -5.30 3.27 -1.63
C LEU A 80 -5.59 4.57 -2.37
N ALA A 81 -4.70 5.55 -2.24
CA ALA A 81 -4.76 6.79 -3.00
C ALA A 81 -3.47 7.01 -3.78
N SER A 82 -3.59 7.27 -5.07
CA SER A 82 -2.47 7.53 -5.98
C SER A 82 -2.81 8.71 -6.89
N PRO A 83 -1.88 9.63 -7.17
CA PRO A 83 -2.02 10.50 -8.33
C PRO A 83 -1.97 9.67 -9.62
N ILE A 84 -2.53 10.21 -10.70
CA ILE A 84 -2.45 9.59 -12.03
C ILE A 84 -1.11 9.96 -12.67
N PHE A 85 -0.23 8.97 -12.81
CA PHE A 85 1.03 9.10 -13.53
C PHE A 85 0.93 8.28 -14.81
N PHE A 86 0.97 8.95 -15.97
CA PHE A 86 0.84 8.31 -17.30
C PHE A 86 -0.35 7.32 -17.38
N TYR A 87 -1.55 7.81 -17.08
CA TYR A 87 -2.81 7.02 -17.13
C TYR A 87 -2.91 5.86 -16.13
N GLY A 88 -1.99 5.74 -15.18
CA GLY A 88 -2.01 4.71 -14.15
C GLY A 88 -1.72 5.23 -12.75
N VAL A 89 -1.60 4.30 -11.81
CA VAL A 89 -1.07 4.55 -10.47
C VAL A 89 0.43 4.85 -10.53
N THR A 90 0.99 5.37 -9.45
CA THR A 90 2.44 5.61 -9.36
C THR A 90 3.23 4.30 -9.40
N ALA A 91 4.52 4.40 -9.75
CA ALA A 91 5.41 3.24 -9.78
C ALA A 91 5.54 2.58 -8.39
N GLN A 92 5.49 3.35 -7.31
CA GLN A 92 5.53 2.85 -5.93
C GLN A 92 4.32 1.96 -5.63
N VAL A 93 3.13 2.40 -6.03
CA VAL A 93 1.90 1.61 -5.90
C VAL A 93 1.97 0.36 -6.78
N LYS A 94 2.34 0.53 -8.06
CA LYS A 94 2.39 -0.59 -9.00
C LYS A 94 3.38 -1.67 -8.55
N ARG A 95 4.54 -1.27 -8.00
CA ARG A 95 5.54 -2.18 -7.44
C ARG A 95 4.99 -3.03 -6.29
N MET A 96 4.22 -2.41 -5.39
CA MET A 96 3.54 -3.13 -4.32
C MET A 96 2.49 -4.10 -4.87
N ILE A 97 1.64 -3.64 -5.81
CA ILE A 97 0.61 -4.48 -6.45
C ILE A 97 1.25 -5.69 -7.15
N ASP A 98 2.34 -5.50 -7.89
CA ASP A 98 3.00 -6.56 -8.65
C ASP A 98 3.62 -7.65 -7.76
N ARG A 99 3.82 -7.33 -6.48
CA ARG A 99 4.35 -8.24 -5.46
C ARG A 99 3.23 -8.97 -4.69
N CYS A 100 1.96 -8.73 -4.98
CA CYS A 100 0.80 -9.36 -4.34
C CYS A 100 0.17 -10.50 -5.18
N GLN A 101 1.01 -11.35 -5.80
CA GLN A 101 0.57 -12.52 -6.56
C GLN A 101 0.13 -13.68 -5.67
#